data_AF-A0A349LSP5-F1
#
_entry.id   AF-A0A349LSP5-F1
#
_cell.length_a   1.000
_cell.length_b   1.000
_cell.length_c   1.000
_cell.angle_alpha   90.00
_cell.angle_beta   90.00
_cell.angle_gamma   90.00
#
_symmetry.space_group_name_H-M   'P 1'
#
loop_
_entity.id
_entity.type
_entity.pdbx_description
1 polymer ?
#
loop_
_entity_poly.entity_id
_entity_poly.type
_entity_poly.pdbx_seq_one_letter_code
_entity_poly.pdbx_strand_id
1 'polypeptide(L)'
;MMKTIIFISIILLANVCASATLEEVYSHEYGVWSIESNDKLSKRVIIHNIITAKDDNIFHIEVVGTEDPQQPWRVTRLKSHLAIKPEVLAPSLISPLSKGKVYPEHFNFEFEAWQKQQIKIICTTELFKCIK
;
A
#
# COMPACT_ATOMS: atom_id res chain seq x y z
N MET A 1 -12.95 46.53 38.04
CA MET A 1 -11.97 45.43 38.14
C MET A 1 -12.59 44.20 37.48
N MET A 2 -12.24 43.93 36.22
CA MET A 2 -12.83 42.83 35.43
C MET A 2 -11.76 41.74 35.28
N LYS A 3 -11.98 40.58 35.90
CA LYS A 3 -11.07 39.43 35.81
C LYS A 3 -11.34 38.69 34.51
N THR A 4 -10.44 38.82 33.55
CA THR A 4 -10.44 38.02 32.33
C THR A 4 -10.01 36.60 32.69
N ILE A 5 -10.93 35.65 32.61
CA ILE A 5 -10.67 34.22 32.78
C ILE A 5 -10.17 33.71 31.41
N ILE A 6 -8.88 33.38 31.33
CA ILE A 6 -8.27 32.78 30.14
C ILE A 6 -8.55 31.27 30.19
N PHE A 7 -9.43 30.80 29.31
CA PHE A 7 -9.63 29.36 29.06
C PHE A 7 -8.48 28.85 28.17
N ILE A 8 -7.53 28.14 28.78
CA ILE A 8 -6.47 27.44 28.06
C ILE A 8 -7.07 26.12 27.54
N SER A 9 -7.43 26.09 26.27
CA SER A 9 -7.81 24.86 25.58
C SER A 9 -6.55 24.04 25.29
N ILE A 10 -6.38 22.93 26.00
CA ILE A 10 -5.32 21.95 25.78
C ILE A 10 -5.70 21.13 24.54
N ILE A 11 -5.12 21.44 23.38
CA ILE A 11 -5.25 20.64 22.16
C ILE A 11 -4.30 19.45 22.29
N LEU A 12 -4.86 18.27 22.58
CA LEU A 12 -4.14 17.00 22.60
C LEU A 12 -3.82 16.61 21.14
N LEU A 13 -2.61 16.93 20.66
CA LEU A 13 -2.09 16.48 19.37
C LEU A 13 -1.75 14.99 19.45
N ALA A 14 -2.76 14.13 19.33
CA ALA A 14 -2.53 12.72 19.03
C ALA A 14 -1.97 12.65 17.59
N ASN A 15 -0.71 12.23 17.46
CA ASN A 15 -0.11 11.84 16.19
C ASN A 15 -0.82 10.57 15.69
N VAL A 16 -1.99 10.75 15.08
CA VAL A 16 -2.68 9.69 14.35
C VAL A 16 -1.83 9.44 13.11
N CYS A 17 -1.07 8.35 13.08
CA CYS A 17 -0.59 7.78 11.82
C CYS A 17 -1.84 7.42 11.01
N ALA A 18 -2.24 8.32 10.11
CA ALA A 18 -3.40 8.11 9.27
C ALA A 18 -3.09 7.00 8.27
N SER A 19 -3.74 5.85 8.43
CA SER A 19 -3.81 4.85 7.37
C SER A 19 -4.73 5.38 6.25
N ALA A 20 -4.46 4.98 5.01
CA ALA A 20 -5.32 5.34 3.89
C ALA A 20 -6.73 4.76 4.07
N THR A 21 -7.74 5.59 3.85
CA THR A 21 -9.12 5.13 3.70
C THR A 21 -9.29 4.43 2.36
N LEU A 22 -10.24 3.49 2.24
CA LEU A 22 -10.47 2.79 0.98
C LEU A 22 -10.81 3.73 -0.18
N GLU A 23 -11.53 4.82 0.09
CA GLU A 23 -11.87 5.80 -0.96
C GLU A 23 -10.63 6.56 -1.45
N GLU A 24 -9.69 6.90 -0.56
CA GLU A 24 -8.39 7.46 -0.96
C GLU A 24 -7.58 6.45 -1.78
N VAL A 25 -7.62 5.17 -1.40
CA VAL A 25 -6.94 4.12 -2.18
C VAL A 25 -7.51 4.03 -3.58
N TYR A 26 -8.84 3.93 -3.73
CA TYR A 26 -9.50 3.80 -5.03
C TYR A 26 -9.36 5.05 -5.92
N SER A 27 -9.28 6.25 -5.33
CA SER A 27 -9.15 7.51 -6.07
C SER A 27 -7.71 7.82 -6.49
N HIS A 28 -6.70 7.13 -5.96
CA HIS A 28 -5.31 7.29 -6.37
C HIS A 28 -5.00 6.52 -7.66
N GLU A 29 -5.30 7.10 -8.81
CA GLU A 29 -5.16 6.48 -10.14
C GLU A 29 -3.76 5.91 -10.42
N TYR A 30 -2.72 6.52 -9.84
CA TYR A 30 -1.36 6.01 -10.03
C TYR A 30 -1.13 4.68 -9.31
N GLY A 31 -1.87 4.39 -8.24
CA GLY A 31 -1.89 3.07 -7.59
C GLY A 31 -0.60 2.69 -6.87
N VAL A 32 0.30 3.64 -6.61
CA VAL A 32 1.55 3.37 -5.87
C VAL A 32 1.48 4.00 -4.49
N TRP A 33 1.80 3.21 -3.47
CA TRP A 33 1.69 3.60 -2.07
C TRP A 33 2.92 3.16 -1.30
N SER A 34 3.41 4.01 -0.40
CA SER A 34 4.40 3.61 0.59
C SER A 34 3.75 2.69 1.62
N ILE A 35 4.56 1.76 2.14
CA ILE A 35 4.20 0.91 3.28
C ILE A 35 5.31 0.99 4.32
N GLU A 36 5.09 0.41 5.50
CA GLU A 36 6.10 0.38 6.57
C GLU A 36 7.45 -0.08 6.00
N SER A 37 8.48 0.73 6.25
CA SER A 37 9.84 0.61 5.73
C SER A 37 10.84 0.59 6.89
N ASN A 38 12.10 0.29 6.62
CA ASN A 38 13.18 0.46 7.59
C ASN A 38 14.32 1.27 6.99
N ASP A 39 15.33 1.61 7.80
CA ASP A 39 16.46 2.46 7.40
C ASP A 39 17.27 1.94 6.20
N LYS A 40 17.11 0.66 5.84
CA LYS A 40 17.85 0.00 4.76
C LYS A 40 17.00 -0.29 3.53
N LEU A 41 15.67 -0.24 3.65
CA LEU A 41 14.77 -0.69 2.61
C LEU A 41 13.47 0.12 2.63
N SER A 42 13.35 1.02 1.65
CA SER A 42 12.08 1.68 1.35
C SER A 42 11.18 0.73 0.58
N LYS A 43 10.00 0.46 1.12
CA LYS A 43 9.02 -0.47 0.56
C LYS A 43 7.81 0.28 0.01
N ARG A 44 7.25 -0.24 -1.07
CA ARG A 44 6.03 0.26 -1.69
C ARG A 44 5.20 -0.86 -2.29
N VAL A 45 3.89 -0.62 -2.35
CA VAL A 45 2.91 -1.42 -3.06
C VAL A 45 2.60 -0.76 -4.39
N ILE A 46 2.42 -1.56 -5.43
CA ILE A 46 1.92 -1.15 -6.74
C ILE A 46 0.62 -1.92 -6.99
N ILE A 47 -0.49 -1.20 -7.14
CA ILE A 47 -1.82 -1.75 -7.43
C ILE A 47 -2.01 -1.75 -8.94
N HIS A 48 -2.15 -2.94 -9.53
CA HIS A 48 -2.22 -3.09 -10.99
C HIS A 48 -3.64 -3.03 -11.55
N ASN A 49 -4.66 -3.30 -10.72
CA ASN A 49 -6.06 -3.34 -11.13
C ASN A 49 -6.91 -2.22 -10.50
N ILE A 50 -6.34 -1.02 -10.27
CA ILE A 50 -7.04 0.05 -9.54
C ILE A 50 -8.44 0.39 -10.11
N ILE A 51 -8.59 0.29 -11.43
CA ILE A 51 -9.84 0.55 -12.16
C ILE A 51 -10.93 -0.49 -11.83
N THR A 52 -10.57 -1.77 -11.67
CA THR A 52 -11.54 -2.86 -11.46
C THR A 52 -11.62 -3.32 -10.01
N ALA A 53 -10.65 -2.96 -9.17
CA ALA A 53 -10.50 -3.49 -7.82
C ALA A 53 -11.71 -3.24 -6.91
N LYS A 54 -12.43 -2.13 -7.11
CA LYS A 54 -13.63 -1.79 -6.34
C LYS A 54 -14.77 -2.78 -6.62
N ASP A 55 -14.95 -3.14 -7.90
CA ASP A 55 -15.99 -4.06 -8.34
C ASP A 55 -15.58 -5.52 -8.05
N ASP A 56 -14.32 -5.86 -8.28
CA ASP A 56 -13.76 -7.19 -8.01
C ASP A 56 -13.67 -7.49 -6.49
N ASN A 57 -13.71 -6.45 -5.66
CA ASN A 57 -13.44 -6.49 -4.21
C ASN A 57 -12.15 -7.25 -3.87
N ILE A 58 -11.13 -7.06 -4.72
CA ILE A 58 -9.78 -7.65 -4.64
C ILE A 58 -8.80 -6.66 -5.29
N PHE A 59 -7.70 -6.38 -4.60
CA PHE A 59 -6.54 -5.77 -5.23
C PHE A 59 -5.55 -6.83 -5.71
N HIS A 60 -5.02 -6.64 -6.91
CA HIS A 60 -3.88 -7.36 -7.43
C HIS A 60 -2.66 -6.46 -7.36
N ILE A 61 -1.71 -6.83 -6.51
CA ILE A 61 -0.58 -5.97 -6.16
C ILE A 61 0.77 -6.63 -6.42
N GLU A 62 1.77 -5.79 -6.62
CA GLU A 62 3.19 -6.11 -6.50
C GLU A 62 3.76 -5.35 -5.28
N VAL A 63 4.66 -5.99 -4.53
CA VAL A 63 5.38 -5.37 -3.41
C VAL A 63 6.87 -5.35 -3.72
N VAL A 64 7.44 -4.15 -3.66
CA VAL A 64 8.84 -3.93 -4.02
C VAL A 64 9.57 -3.11 -2.97
N GLY A 65 10.89 -3.32 -2.90
CA GLY A 65 11.81 -2.62 -2.04
C GLY A 65 12.93 -1.93 -2.84
N THR A 66 13.41 -0.80 -2.34
CA THR A 66 14.58 -0.10 -2.88
C THR A 66 15.52 0.20 -1.72
N GLU A 67 16.76 -0.28 -1.84
CA GLU A 67 17.80 -0.08 -0.83
C GLU A 67 18.47 1.29 -0.97
N ASP A 68 18.72 1.72 -2.21
CA ASP A 68 19.35 3.00 -2.52
C ASP A 68 18.36 3.91 -3.28
N PRO A 69 17.86 4.99 -2.66
CA PRO A 69 16.95 5.92 -3.33
C PRO A 69 17.61 6.66 -4.51
N GLN A 70 18.94 6.70 -4.60
CA GLN A 70 19.66 7.26 -5.75
C GLN A 70 19.69 6.30 -6.95
N GLN A 71 19.40 5.02 -6.74
CA GLN A 71 19.37 4.00 -7.79
C GLN A 71 17.98 3.37 -7.89
N PRO A 72 16.95 4.14 -8.31
CA PRO A 72 15.56 3.68 -8.33
C PRO A 72 15.31 2.49 -9.26
N TRP A 73 16.23 2.18 -10.17
CA TRP A 73 16.18 0.99 -11.04
C TRP A 73 16.59 -0.30 -10.31
N ARG A 74 17.34 -0.22 -9.20
CA ARG A 74 17.70 -1.38 -8.37
C ARG A 74 16.58 -1.67 -7.39
N VAL A 75 15.56 -2.33 -7.92
CA VAL A 75 14.37 -2.72 -7.17
C VAL A 75 14.45 -4.20 -6.82
N THR A 76 14.28 -4.52 -5.55
CA THR A 76 14.07 -5.89 -5.07
C THR A 76 12.58 -6.18 -5.03
N ARG A 77 12.13 -7.24 -5.72
CA ARG A 77 10.74 -7.68 -5.64
C ARG A 77 10.55 -8.54 -4.40
N LEU A 78 9.75 -8.05 -3.46
CA LEU A 78 9.41 -8.78 -2.24
C LEU A 78 8.24 -9.75 -2.51
N LYS A 79 7.29 -9.34 -3.35
CA LYS A 79 6.21 -10.19 -3.82
C LYS A 79 5.77 -9.73 -5.21
N SER A 80 5.99 -10.58 -6.22
CA SER A 80 5.70 -10.25 -7.63
C SER A 80 4.21 -10.18 -7.93
N HIS A 81 3.38 -11.02 -7.29
CA HIS A 81 1.92 -10.94 -7.33
C HIS A 81 1.32 -11.34 -5.98
N LEU A 82 0.31 -10.59 -5.55
CA LEU A 82 -0.57 -10.94 -4.46
C LEU A 82 -1.99 -10.47 -4.76
N ALA A 83 -2.96 -11.39 -4.70
CA ALA A 83 -4.37 -11.02 -4.55
C ALA A 83 -4.66 -10.76 -3.06
N ILE A 84 -5.20 -9.59 -2.72
CA ILE A 84 -5.42 -9.17 -1.34
C ILE A 84 -6.77 -8.45 -1.20
N LYS A 85 -7.44 -8.66 -0.07
CA LYS A 85 -8.70 -7.98 0.22
C LYS A 85 -8.50 -6.48 0.50
N PRO A 86 -9.41 -5.60 0.06
CA PRO A 86 -9.28 -4.16 0.28
C PRO A 86 -9.08 -3.78 1.75
N GLU A 87 -9.89 -4.35 2.64
CA GLU A 87 -9.84 -4.14 4.09
C GLU A 87 -8.53 -4.64 4.73
N VAL A 88 -7.80 -5.52 4.05
CA VAL A 88 -6.48 -6.03 4.49
C VAL A 88 -5.35 -5.14 3.99
N LEU A 89 -5.47 -4.61 2.77
CA LEU A 89 -4.44 -3.77 2.18
C LEU A 89 -4.42 -2.37 2.81
N ALA A 90 -5.58 -1.71 2.88
CA ALA A 90 -5.68 -0.29 3.22
C ALA A 90 -4.99 0.11 4.54
N PRO A 91 -5.09 -0.68 5.64
CA PRO A 91 -4.39 -0.35 6.88
C PRO A 91 -2.87 -0.31 6.77
N SER A 92 -2.29 -1.01 5.78
CA SER A 92 -0.84 -1.08 5.55
C SER A 92 -0.29 0.08 4.72
N LEU A 93 -1.17 0.86 4.07
CA LEU A 93 -0.79 1.95 3.19
C LEU A 93 -0.59 3.24 3.99
N ILE A 94 0.59 3.85 3.85
CA ILE A 94 0.99 5.02 4.65
C ILE A 94 0.81 6.31 3.86
N SER A 95 1.38 6.39 2.66
CA SER A 95 1.28 7.61 1.83
C SER A 95 1.21 7.30 0.34
N PRO A 96 0.38 8.03 -0.42
CA PRO A 96 0.33 7.87 -1.87
C PRO A 96 1.63 8.40 -2.48
N LEU A 97 2.13 7.68 -3.48
CA LEU A 97 3.32 8.05 -4.25
C LEU A 97 2.92 8.39 -5.68
N SER A 98 3.54 9.44 -6.25
CA SER A 98 3.34 9.85 -7.64
C SER A 98 4.35 9.21 -8.61
N LYS A 99 5.31 8.43 -8.09
CA LYS A 99 6.35 7.74 -8.86
C LYS A 99 6.70 6.39 -8.22
N GLY A 100 7.46 5.56 -8.94
CA GLY A 100 8.00 4.31 -8.42
C GLY A 100 7.33 3.04 -8.96
N LYS A 101 6.49 3.15 -10.00
CA LYS A 101 6.11 1.96 -10.79
C LYS A 101 7.36 1.26 -11.32
N VAL A 102 7.25 -0.04 -11.55
CA VAL A 102 8.26 -0.86 -12.21
C VAL A 102 7.65 -1.55 -13.41
N TYR A 103 8.51 -2.06 -14.31
CA TYR A 103 8.04 -2.88 -15.42
C TYR A 103 7.30 -4.12 -14.87
N PRO A 104 6.07 -4.39 -15.31
CA PRO A 104 5.17 -5.34 -14.68
C PRO A 104 5.39 -6.79 -15.15
N GLU A 105 6.48 -7.11 -15.85
CA GLU A 105 6.70 -8.43 -16.44
C GLU A 105 6.59 -9.56 -15.41
N HIS A 106 7.21 -9.39 -14.24
CA HIS A 106 7.13 -10.36 -13.15
C HIS A 106 5.73 -10.43 -12.54
N PHE A 107 5.05 -9.30 -12.43
CA PHE A 107 3.66 -9.25 -11.97
C PHE A 107 2.75 -10.02 -12.93
N ASN A 108 2.85 -9.74 -14.24
CA ASN A 108 2.02 -10.38 -15.26
C ASN A 108 2.22 -11.90 -15.25
N PHE A 109 3.48 -12.35 -15.19
CA PHE A 109 3.81 -13.78 -15.14
C PHE A 109 3.15 -14.49 -13.94
N GLU A 110 3.29 -13.95 -12.73
CA GLU A 110 2.73 -14.55 -11.52
C GLU A 110 1.21 -14.37 -11.41
N PHE A 111 0.66 -13.28 -11.95
CA PHE A 111 -0.79 -13.07 -12.05
C PHE A 111 -1.42 -14.11 -12.97
N GLU A 112 -0.84 -14.38 -14.13
CA GLU A 112 -1.30 -15.45 -15.02
C GLU A 112 -1.24 -16.82 -14.35
N ALA A 113 -0.18 -17.08 -13.56
CA ALA A 113 -0.07 -18.32 -12.78
C ALA A 113 -1.20 -18.42 -11.75
N TRP A 114 -1.49 -17.34 -11.02
CA TRP A 114 -2.62 -17.24 -10.10
C TRP A 114 -3.97 -17.47 -10.81
N GLN A 115 -4.16 -16.89 -12.00
CA GLN A 115 -5.36 -17.09 -12.82
C GLN A 115 -5.56 -18.54 -13.26
N LYS A 116 -4.49 -19.35 -13.34
CA LYS A 116 -4.56 -20.78 -13.67
C LYS A 116 -4.80 -21.69 -12.45
N GLN A 117 -4.69 -21.18 -11.23
CA GLN A 117 -4.95 -21.97 -10.01
C GLN A 117 -6.42 -22.43 -9.92
N GLN A 118 -6.64 -23.68 -9.50
CA GLN A 118 -7.99 -24.21 -9.25
C GLN A 118 -8.66 -23.51 -8.05
N ILE A 119 -7.88 -23.24 -7.00
CA ILE A 119 -8.31 -22.50 -5.81
C ILE A 119 -7.58 -21.17 -5.80
N LYS A 120 -8.33 -20.07 -5.84
CA LYS A 120 -7.75 -18.71 -5.80
C LYS A 120 -7.29 -18.37 -4.40
N ILE A 121 -5.97 -18.26 -4.23
CA ILE A 121 -5.41 -17.82 -2.96
C ILE A 121 -5.54 -16.29 -2.89
N ILE A 122 -6.23 -15.80 -1.86
CA ILE A 122 -6.42 -14.36 -1.59
C ILE A 122 -5.96 -14.11 -0.15
N CYS A 123 -5.14 -13.09 0.04
CA CYS A 123 -4.72 -12.66 1.37
C CYS A 123 -5.89 -12.01 2.11
N THR A 124 -6.28 -12.60 3.23
CA THR A 124 -7.37 -12.16 4.12
C THR A 124 -6.89 -11.79 5.52
N THR A 125 -5.58 -11.67 5.74
CA THR A 125 -4.98 -11.39 7.06
C THR A 125 -4.32 -10.02 7.14
N GLU A 126 -3.00 -9.95 6.99
CA GLU A 126 -2.20 -8.72 6.98
C GLU A 126 -1.18 -8.80 5.84
N LEU A 127 -0.91 -7.67 5.18
CA LEU A 127 0.04 -7.59 4.05
C LEU A 127 1.38 -8.25 4.40
N PHE A 128 1.97 -7.89 5.55
CA PHE A 128 3.29 -8.38 5.97
C PHE A 128 3.34 -9.87 6.32
N LYS A 129 2.19 -10.52 6.54
CA LYS A 129 2.11 -11.98 6.71
C LYS A 129 2.04 -12.69 5.36
N CYS A 130 1.41 -12.08 4.35
CA CYS A 130 1.19 -12.67 3.03
C CYS A 130 2.35 -12.49 2.04
N ILE A 131 3.27 -11.56 2.30
CA ILE A 131 4.45 -11.31 1.46
C ILE A 131 5.70 -12.06 1.93
N LYS A 132 5.62 -12.80 3.05
CA LYS A 132 6.70 -13.65 3.55
C LYS A 132 6.75 -14.99 2.81
#